data_AF-A0A7Y3MVJ0-F1
#
_entry.id   AF-A0A7Y3MVJ0-F1
#
_cell.length_a   1.000
_cell.length_b   1.000
_cell.length_c   1.000
_cell.angle_alpha   90.00
_cell.angle_beta   90.00
_cell.angle_gamma   90.00
#
_symmetry.space_group_name_H-M   'P 1'
#
loop_
_entity.id
_entity.type
_entity.pdbx_description
1 polymer ?
#
loop_
_entity_poly.entity_id
_entity_poly.type
_entity_poly.pdbx_seq_one_letter_code
_entity_poly.pdbx_strand_id
1 'polypeptide(L)'
;ACDVVAVREGEDPIIVELKDRLTLALVLQAVDRLTMSETVYLAFRAGRNHSATWRTKRKQVLSLLRRLGIGLLTVSSRGQVRAVLDPGAYRPRPNRKRKRRLLKEFAERVGDPETGGSATSKRLTAYRQDAIRCASALSDGEVLKLSLLKERTGVERAGNILRENHYGWFERVRVGHYTLSPRGMREITDWSGTLTELEERASDASATRTA
;
A
#
# COMPACT_ATOMS: atom_id res chain seq x y z
N ALA A 1 27.34 4.10 -26.32
CA ALA A 1 28.14 2.86 -26.23
C ALA A 1 27.46 1.91 -25.26
N CYS A 2 27.34 0.64 -25.62
CA CYS A 2 26.84 -0.44 -24.76
C CYS A 2 27.99 -1.42 -24.46
N ASP A 3 27.87 -2.21 -23.38
CA ASP A 3 28.97 -3.05 -22.92
C ASP A 3 29.17 -4.31 -23.78
N VAL A 4 28.09 -4.96 -24.21
CA VAL A 4 28.13 -6.14 -25.08
C VAL A 4 27.01 -6.07 -26.11
N VAL A 5 27.34 -6.42 -27.36
CA VAL A 5 26.39 -6.63 -28.46
C VAL A 5 26.65 -7.99 -29.09
N ALA A 6 25.58 -8.72 -29.39
CA ALA A 6 25.63 -9.89 -30.23
C ALA A 6 24.62 -9.74 -31.38
N VAL A 7 25.00 -10.16 -32.57
CA VAL A 7 24.13 -10.11 -33.76
C VAL A 7 24.19 -11.47 -34.43
N ARG A 8 23.04 -11.99 -34.83
CA ARG A 8 22.93 -13.13 -35.74
C ARG A 8 22.42 -12.61 -37.09
N GLU A 9 22.87 -13.23 -38.18
CA GLU A 9 22.45 -12.88 -39.52
C GLU A 9 20.93 -12.86 -39.66
N GLY A 10 20.38 -11.72 -40.10
CA GLY A 10 18.94 -11.51 -40.28
C GLY A 10 18.12 -11.25 -39.01
N GLU A 11 18.74 -11.17 -37.84
CA GLU A 11 18.07 -10.88 -36.56
C GLU A 11 18.50 -9.52 -35.97
N ASP A 12 17.62 -8.90 -35.17
CA ASP A 12 17.92 -7.67 -34.44
C ASP A 12 19.04 -7.88 -33.40
N PRO A 13 19.84 -6.84 -33.09
CA PRO A 13 20.96 -6.97 -32.16
C PRO A 13 20.49 -7.32 -30.75
N ILE A 14 21.19 -8.21 -30.06
CA ILE A 14 21.07 -8.45 -28.63
C ILE A 14 22.03 -7.52 -27.90
N ILE A 15 21.52 -6.74 -26.94
CA ILE A 15 22.34 -5.81 -26.17
C ILE A 15 22.38 -6.26 -24.71
N VAL A 16 23.56 -6.25 -24.09
CA VAL A 16 23.75 -6.54 -22.66
C VAL A 16 24.47 -5.38 -21.97
N GLU A 17 23.87 -4.87 -20.90
CA GLU A 17 24.49 -3.87 -20.00
C GLU A 17 24.99 -4.56 -18.73
N LEU A 18 26.22 -4.23 -18.31
CA LEU A 18 26.97 -4.93 -17.26
C LEU A 18 27.27 -4.02 -16.07
N LYS A 19 27.06 -4.52 -14.85
CA LYS A 19 27.69 -3.98 -13.62
C LYS A 19 28.00 -5.08 -12.62
N ASP A 20 28.90 -4.78 -11.67
CA ASP A 20 29.15 -5.67 -10.53
C ASP A 20 27.94 -5.91 -9.63
N ARG A 21 26.99 -4.96 -9.60
CA ARG A 21 25.81 -4.98 -8.74
C ARG A 21 24.61 -4.45 -9.48
N LEU A 22 23.42 -4.89 -9.07
CA LEU A 22 22.18 -4.28 -9.53
C LEU A 22 22.03 -2.89 -8.92
N THR A 23 22.00 -1.87 -9.78
CA THR A 23 21.82 -0.45 -9.41
C THR A 23 20.72 0.16 -10.27
N LEU A 24 20.15 1.29 -9.85
CA LEU A 24 19.19 2.03 -10.67
C LEU A 24 19.83 2.51 -11.97
N ALA A 25 21.09 2.97 -11.92
CA ALA A 25 21.83 3.39 -13.11
C ALA A 25 21.90 2.28 -14.18
N LEU A 26 22.21 1.05 -13.78
CA LEU A 26 22.20 -0.10 -14.69
C LEU A 26 20.81 -0.32 -15.33
N VAL A 27 19.73 -0.18 -14.55
CA VAL A 27 18.37 -0.31 -15.08
C VAL A 27 18.05 0.79 -16.10
N LEU A 28 18.42 2.04 -15.81
CA LEU A 28 18.20 3.17 -16.72
C LEU A 28 18.98 2.99 -18.02
N GLN A 29 20.25 2.57 -17.94
CA GLN A 29 21.07 2.28 -19.12
C GLN A 29 20.40 1.25 -20.03
N ALA A 30 19.84 0.17 -19.47
CA ALA A 30 19.15 -0.82 -20.28
C ALA A 30 17.80 -0.35 -20.84
N VAL A 31 17.07 0.51 -20.12
CA VAL A 31 15.88 1.17 -20.67
C VAL A 31 16.24 2.02 -21.87
N ASP A 32 17.35 2.76 -21.82
CA ASP A 32 17.81 3.55 -22.97
C ASP A 32 18.14 2.67 -24.19
N ARG A 33 18.63 1.44 -23.97
CA ARG A 33 18.91 0.47 -25.05
C ARG A 33 17.67 -0.10 -25.72
N LEU A 34 16.51 -0.04 -25.08
CA LEU A 34 15.25 -0.46 -25.71
C LEU A 34 14.90 0.39 -26.94
N THR A 35 15.49 1.58 -27.09
CA THR A 35 15.36 2.40 -28.30
C THR A 35 16.10 1.83 -29.52
N MET A 36 17.01 0.88 -29.30
CA MET A 36 17.89 0.31 -30.33
C MET A 36 17.63 -1.18 -30.57
N SER A 37 16.98 -1.86 -29.62
CA SER A 37 16.70 -3.30 -29.68
C SER A 37 15.58 -3.69 -28.73
N GLU A 38 14.73 -4.63 -29.15
CA GLU A 38 13.74 -5.25 -28.27
C GLU A 38 14.36 -6.35 -27.37
N THR A 39 15.58 -6.80 -27.68
CA THR A 39 16.28 -7.89 -26.96
C THR A 39 17.42 -7.32 -26.12
N VAL A 40 17.06 -6.73 -24.98
CA VAL A 40 18.01 -6.14 -24.03
C VAL A 40 18.08 -6.97 -22.75
N TYR A 41 19.30 -7.25 -22.29
CA TYR A 41 19.57 -7.91 -21.01
C TYR A 41 20.35 -7.00 -20.05
N LEU A 42 20.02 -7.13 -18.77
CA LEU A 42 20.91 -6.75 -17.68
C LEU A 42 21.77 -7.94 -17.29
N ALA A 43 23.04 -7.71 -16.97
CA ALA A 43 23.81 -8.73 -16.25
C ALA A 43 24.66 -8.16 -15.10
N PHE A 44 24.69 -8.94 -14.01
CA PHE A 44 25.50 -8.62 -12.85
C PHE A 44 25.95 -9.87 -12.10
N ARG A 45 26.95 -9.72 -11.23
CA ARG A 45 27.46 -10.80 -10.38
C ARG A 45 26.45 -11.17 -9.29
N ALA A 46 26.05 -12.44 -9.23
CA ALA A 46 25.18 -12.97 -8.18
C ALA A 46 25.97 -13.80 -7.16
N GLY A 47 25.73 -13.58 -5.86
CA GLY A 47 26.39 -14.34 -4.79
C GLY A 47 26.24 -13.70 -3.41
N ARG A 48 26.81 -14.32 -2.37
CA ARG A 48 26.66 -13.90 -0.96
C ARG A 48 27.09 -12.43 -0.74
N ASN A 49 28.16 -11.99 -1.41
CA ASN A 49 28.76 -10.66 -1.26
C ASN A 49 28.40 -9.66 -2.38
N HIS A 50 27.53 -10.04 -3.33
CA HIS A 50 27.14 -9.18 -4.43
C HIS A 50 25.63 -8.92 -4.43
N SER A 51 25.26 -7.69 -4.80
CA SER A 51 23.87 -7.26 -5.04
C SER A 51 22.88 -7.66 -3.93
N ALA A 52 22.95 -6.98 -2.77
CA ALA A 52 22.03 -7.23 -1.65
C ALA A 52 20.55 -7.07 -2.04
N THR A 53 20.26 -6.11 -2.93
CA THR A 53 18.95 -5.91 -3.55
C THR A 53 18.48 -7.16 -4.28
N TRP A 54 19.34 -7.82 -5.07
CA TRP A 54 18.98 -9.07 -5.74
C TRP A 54 18.61 -10.17 -4.74
N ARG A 55 19.39 -10.33 -3.66
CA ARG A 55 19.13 -11.36 -2.65
C ARG A 55 17.82 -11.14 -1.88
N THR A 56 17.56 -9.91 -1.46
CA THR A 56 16.42 -9.58 -0.58
C THR A 56 15.15 -9.24 -1.35
N LYS A 57 15.28 -8.71 -2.57
CA LYS A 57 14.18 -8.18 -3.39
C LYS A 57 14.02 -8.89 -4.73
N ARG A 58 14.51 -10.13 -4.87
CA ARG A 58 14.46 -10.92 -6.11
C ARG A 58 13.12 -10.85 -6.84
N LYS A 59 12.02 -11.05 -6.11
CA LYS A 59 10.65 -11.01 -6.69
C LYS A 59 10.28 -9.62 -7.21
N GLN A 60 10.63 -8.55 -6.51
CA GLN A 60 10.39 -7.17 -6.97
C GLN A 60 11.24 -6.85 -8.20
N VAL A 61 12.53 -7.22 -8.20
CA VAL A 61 13.43 -7.03 -9.34
C VAL A 61 12.89 -7.73 -10.58
N LEU A 62 12.57 -9.02 -10.48
CA LEU A 62 12.00 -9.77 -11.61
C LEU A 62 10.65 -9.18 -12.06
N SER A 63 9.85 -8.64 -11.14
CA SER A 63 8.61 -7.96 -11.51
C SER A 63 8.83 -6.63 -12.21
N LEU A 64 9.88 -5.88 -11.85
CA LEU A 64 10.23 -4.62 -12.51
C LEU A 64 10.73 -4.90 -13.92
N LEU A 65 11.70 -5.79 -14.07
CA LEU A 65 12.28 -6.10 -15.38
C LEU A 65 11.24 -6.67 -16.35
N ARG A 66 10.31 -7.52 -15.87
CA ARG A 66 9.15 -7.96 -16.67
C ARG A 66 8.20 -6.84 -17.09
N ARG A 67 8.10 -5.73 -16.33
CA ARG A 67 7.28 -4.57 -16.71
C ARG A 67 7.97 -3.69 -17.75
N LEU A 68 9.31 -3.69 -17.73
CA LEU A 68 10.14 -2.97 -18.68
C LEU A 68 10.40 -3.79 -19.95
N GLY A 69 10.13 -5.09 -19.93
CA GLY A 69 10.43 -6.01 -21.03
C GLY A 69 11.91 -6.38 -21.16
N ILE A 70 12.69 -6.16 -20.10
CA ILE A 70 14.14 -6.36 -20.08
C ILE A 70 14.47 -7.75 -19.51
N GLY A 71 15.42 -8.44 -20.14
CA GLY A 71 15.97 -9.71 -19.70
C GLY A 71 16.96 -9.56 -18.54
N LEU A 72 17.25 -10.66 -17.86
CA LEU A 72 18.21 -10.72 -16.77
C LEU A 72 19.11 -11.94 -16.89
N LEU A 73 20.40 -11.68 -16.98
CA LEU A 73 21.47 -12.65 -16.80
C LEU A 73 22.11 -12.45 -15.41
N THR A 74 22.55 -13.54 -14.81
CA THR A 74 23.36 -13.50 -13.59
C THR A 74 24.66 -14.24 -13.83
N VAL A 75 25.77 -13.68 -13.33
CA VAL A 75 27.10 -14.28 -13.45
C VAL A 75 27.53 -14.78 -12.07
N SER A 76 27.87 -16.06 -11.96
CA SER A 76 28.36 -16.64 -10.69
C SER A 76 29.82 -16.23 -10.43
N SER A 77 30.31 -16.47 -9.21
CA SER A 77 31.72 -16.25 -8.88
C SER A 77 32.68 -17.12 -9.70
N ARG A 78 32.20 -18.24 -10.27
CA ARG A 78 32.96 -19.14 -11.16
C ARG A 78 32.83 -18.76 -12.64
N GLY A 79 32.24 -17.61 -12.96
CA GLY A 79 32.05 -17.15 -14.34
C GLY A 79 30.87 -17.77 -15.08
N GLN A 80 30.06 -18.61 -14.41
CA GLN A 80 28.91 -19.22 -15.06
C GLN A 80 27.79 -18.19 -15.26
N VAL A 81 27.35 -18.02 -16.50
CA VAL A 81 26.22 -17.16 -16.85
C VAL A 81 24.93 -17.95 -16.81
N ARG A 82 23.89 -17.38 -16.21
CA ARG A 82 22.54 -17.95 -16.19
C ARG A 82 21.52 -16.91 -16.63
N ALA A 83 20.71 -17.26 -17.63
CA ALA A 83 19.49 -16.55 -17.95
C ALA A 83 18.44 -16.80 -16.86
N VAL A 84 18.00 -15.73 -16.20
CA VAL A 84 17.02 -15.77 -15.11
C VAL A 84 15.66 -15.25 -15.58
N LEU A 85 15.66 -14.36 -16.57
CA LEU A 85 14.48 -13.80 -17.22
C LEU A 85 14.85 -13.48 -18.66
N ASP A 86 14.03 -13.89 -19.61
CA ASP A 86 14.16 -13.46 -21.00
C ASP A 86 13.38 -12.14 -21.22
N PRO A 87 13.85 -11.26 -22.12
CA PRO A 87 13.15 -10.04 -22.50
C PRO A 87 11.84 -10.40 -23.21
N GLY A 88 10.92 -9.43 -23.25
CA GLY A 88 9.66 -9.60 -23.95
C GLY A 88 8.57 -8.64 -23.49
N ALA A 89 7.52 -8.51 -24.30
CA ALA A 89 6.47 -7.53 -24.08
C ALA A 89 5.82 -7.64 -22.69
N TYR A 90 5.67 -6.51 -22.01
CA TYR A 90 4.93 -6.45 -20.75
C TYR A 90 3.45 -6.74 -20.99
N ARG A 91 2.98 -7.86 -20.42
CA ARG A 91 1.54 -8.19 -20.34
C ARG A 91 1.06 -7.98 -18.91
N PRO A 92 0.31 -6.88 -18.61
CA PRO A 92 -0.20 -6.62 -17.28
C PRO A 92 -1.02 -7.80 -16.74
N ARG A 93 -0.68 -8.24 -15.52
CA ARG A 93 -1.52 -9.16 -14.75
C ARG A 93 -2.24 -8.37 -13.65
N PRO A 94 -3.42 -7.80 -13.93
CA PRO A 94 -4.11 -6.94 -12.97
C PRO A 94 -4.49 -7.74 -11.72
N ASN A 95 -4.11 -7.22 -10.55
CA ASN A 95 -4.57 -7.78 -9.29
C ASN A 95 -5.98 -7.23 -8.99
N ARG A 96 -7.01 -7.89 -9.55
CA ARG A 96 -8.42 -7.50 -9.40
C ARG A 96 -8.85 -7.35 -7.93
N LYS A 97 -8.35 -8.21 -7.03
CA LYS A 97 -8.63 -8.13 -5.59
C LYS A 97 -8.05 -6.87 -4.95
N ARG A 98 -6.79 -6.55 -5.25
CA ARG A 98 -6.14 -5.33 -4.76
C ARG A 98 -6.79 -4.07 -5.35
N LYS A 99 -7.14 -4.09 -6.65
CA LYS A 99 -7.91 -3.02 -7.29
C LYS A 99 -9.25 -2.80 -6.59
N ARG A 100 -10.01 -3.86 -6.34
CA ARG A 100 -11.30 -3.77 -5.63
C ARG A 100 -11.13 -3.24 -4.21
N ARG A 101 -10.09 -3.65 -3.49
CA ARG A 101 -9.80 -3.12 -2.14
C ARG A 101 -9.46 -1.62 -2.19
N LEU A 102 -8.63 -1.20 -3.14
CA LEU A 102 -8.28 0.20 -3.35
C LEU A 102 -9.53 1.04 -3.68
N LEU A 103 -10.40 0.55 -4.56
CA LEU A 103 -11.65 1.25 -4.92
C LEU A 103 -12.63 1.31 -3.76
N LYS A 104 -12.73 0.23 -2.96
CA LYS A 104 -13.54 0.21 -1.75
C LYS A 104 -13.02 1.24 -0.74
N GLU A 105 -11.72 1.28 -0.52
CA GLU A 105 -11.07 2.28 0.34
C GLU A 105 -11.32 3.70 -0.18
N PHE A 106 -11.24 3.94 -1.49
CA PHE A 106 -11.52 5.24 -2.09
C PHE A 106 -13.00 5.64 -1.94
N ALA A 107 -13.94 4.72 -2.14
CA ALA A 107 -15.38 5.00 -2.04
C ALA A 107 -15.86 5.18 -0.59
N GLU A 108 -15.21 4.55 0.39
CA GLU A 108 -15.49 4.73 1.82
C GLU A 108 -14.85 6.02 2.39
N ARG A 109 -14.04 6.73 1.60
CA ARG A 109 -13.50 8.05 1.99
C ARG A 109 -14.52 9.13 1.65
N VAL A 110 -14.96 9.87 2.67
CA VAL A 110 -15.73 11.10 2.48
C VAL A 110 -14.75 12.26 2.24
N GLY A 111 -14.69 12.74 0.99
CA GLY A 111 -13.85 13.87 0.56
C GLY A 111 -12.38 13.54 0.27
N ASP A 112 -11.68 14.47 -0.39
CA ASP A 112 -10.23 14.43 -0.65
C ASP A 112 -9.56 15.54 0.19
N PRO A 113 -9.19 15.26 1.45
CA PRO A 113 -8.88 16.32 2.41
C PRO A 113 -7.43 16.85 2.36
N GLU A 114 -6.59 16.39 1.42
CA GLU A 114 -5.19 16.82 1.40
C GLU A 114 -4.84 17.59 0.12
N THR A 115 -4.74 18.91 0.25
CA THR A 115 -3.72 19.67 -0.46
C THR A 115 -2.38 19.23 0.12
N GLY A 116 -1.51 18.63 -0.70
CA GLY A 116 -0.29 17.97 -0.23
C GLY A 116 0.59 18.87 0.64
N GLY A 117 1.08 18.30 1.74
CA GLY A 117 2.09 18.92 2.59
C GLY A 117 1.52 19.70 3.78
N SER A 118 0.94 19.01 4.77
CA SER A 118 0.89 19.56 6.12
C SER A 118 0.96 18.44 7.16
N ALA A 119 2.09 18.41 7.87
CA ALA A 119 2.14 17.78 9.17
C ALA A 119 1.36 18.66 10.16
N THR A 120 0.61 18.06 11.08
CA THR A 120 -0.08 18.69 12.24
C THR A 120 -1.59 18.91 12.16
N SER A 121 -2.33 18.14 11.35
CA SER A 121 -3.70 17.77 11.75
C SER A 121 -3.73 16.25 11.99
N LYS A 122 -4.13 15.82 13.19
CA LYS A 122 -4.16 14.41 13.57
C LYS A 122 -5.13 13.68 12.62
N ARG A 123 -4.60 13.01 11.59
CA ARG A 123 -5.36 12.27 10.59
C ARG A 123 -6.34 11.30 11.26
N LEU A 124 -7.64 11.60 11.16
CA LEU A 124 -8.70 10.73 11.65
C LEU A 124 -9.15 9.82 10.51
N THR A 125 -8.78 8.54 10.58
CA THR A 125 -9.25 7.55 9.60
C THR A 125 -10.74 7.26 9.84
N ALA A 126 -11.47 6.83 8.80
CA ALA A 126 -12.88 6.43 8.95
C ALA A 126 -13.07 5.34 10.03
N TYR A 127 -12.11 4.43 10.17
CA TYR A 127 -12.12 3.44 11.26
C TYR A 127 -12.03 4.12 12.64
N ARG A 128 -11.18 5.14 12.78
CA ARG A 128 -11.02 5.86 14.04
C ARG A 128 -12.22 6.74 14.36
N GLN A 129 -12.86 7.35 13.36
CA GLN A 129 -14.15 8.04 13.52
C GLN A 129 -15.22 7.08 14.05
N ASP A 130 -15.38 5.92 13.42
CA ASP A 130 -16.35 4.91 13.84
C ASP A 130 -16.05 4.36 15.24
N ALA A 131 -14.76 4.18 15.57
CA ALA A 131 -14.36 3.81 16.92
C ALA A 131 -14.71 4.89 17.93
N ILE A 132 -14.49 6.17 17.62
CA ILE A 132 -14.88 7.29 18.50
C ILE A 132 -16.40 7.34 18.65
N ARG A 133 -17.20 7.20 17.59
CA ARG A 133 -18.66 7.16 17.68
C ARG A 133 -19.16 6.05 18.61
N CYS A 134 -18.64 4.85 18.45
CA CYS A 134 -18.94 3.73 19.34
C CYS A 134 -18.53 4.02 20.80
N ALA A 135 -17.41 4.71 21.00
CA ALA A 135 -16.88 4.99 22.31
C ALA A 135 -17.62 6.14 23.00
N SER A 136 -17.98 7.20 22.27
CA SER A 136 -18.85 8.28 22.74
C SER A 136 -20.24 7.79 23.11
N ALA A 137 -20.81 6.84 22.36
CA ALA A 137 -22.11 6.24 22.71
C ALA A 137 -22.06 5.33 23.95
N LEU A 138 -20.87 5.00 24.45
CA LEU A 138 -20.63 4.26 25.70
C LEU A 138 -20.11 5.19 26.81
N SER A 139 -20.16 6.52 26.62
CA SER A 139 -19.74 7.49 27.64
C SER A 139 -20.56 7.32 28.92
N ASP A 140 -20.07 7.89 30.02
CA ASP A 140 -20.71 7.85 31.34
C ASP A 140 -20.83 6.44 31.97
N GLY A 141 -20.06 5.48 31.44
CA GLY A 141 -19.99 4.12 32.00
C GLY A 141 -21.20 3.24 31.62
N GLU A 142 -21.99 3.63 30.62
CA GLU A 142 -23.10 2.81 30.15
C GLU A 142 -22.62 1.44 29.63
N VAL A 143 -23.41 0.40 29.93
CA VAL A 143 -23.24 -0.94 29.37
C VAL A 143 -24.28 -1.15 28.29
N LEU A 144 -23.88 -1.14 27.02
CA LEU A 144 -24.81 -1.30 25.90
C LEU A 144 -24.69 -2.66 25.22
N LYS A 145 -25.84 -3.18 24.79
CA LYS A 145 -25.92 -4.33 23.88
C LYS A 145 -25.44 -3.89 22.49
N LEU A 146 -24.67 -4.73 21.82
CA LEU A 146 -24.09 -4.44 20.50
C LEU A 146 -25.14 -4.02 19.46
N SER A 147 -26.33 -4.62 19.47
CA SER A 147 -27.42 -4.25 18.55
C SER A 147 -27.88 -2.81 18.77
N LEU A 148 -28.03 -2.40 20.03
CA LEU A 148 -28.43 -1.04 20.39
C LEU A 148 -27.32 -0.04 20.11
N LEU A 149 -26.04 -0.42 20.31
CA LEU A 149 -24.91 0.43 19.97
C LEU A 149 -24.84 0.71 18.46
N LYS A 150 -25.07 -0.32 17.63
CA LYS A 150 -25.15 -0.15 16.17
C LYS A 150 -26.26 0.80 15.77
N GLU A 151 -27.44 0.64 16.36
CA GLU A 151 -28.59 1.50 16.11
C GLU A 151 -28.31 2.95 16.50
N ARG A 152 -27.79 3.19 17.72
CA ARG A 152 -27.47 4.54 18.21
C ARG A 152 -26.39 5.26 17.41
N THR A 153 -25.42 4.53 16.88
CA THR A 153 -24.24 5.12 16.22
C THR A 153 -24.28 5.08 14.70
N GLY A 154 -25.18 4.28 14.11
CA GLY A 154 -25.18 3.98 12.67
C GLY A 154 -23.94 3.18 12.20
N VAL A 155 -23.08 2.73 13.10
CA VAL A 155 -21.81 2.07 12.74
C VAL A 155 -22.03 0.57 12.53
N GLU A 156 -22.23 0.16 11.27
CA GLU A 156 -22.48 -1.24 10.91
C GLU A 156 -21.35 -2.19 11.36
N ARG A 157 -20.12 -1.69 11.37
CA ARG A 157 -18.91 -2.45 11.79
C ARG A 157 -18.62 -2.40 13.29
N ALA A 158 -19.50 -1.86 14.14
CA ALA A 158 -19.28 -1.73 15.58
C ALA A 158 -18.85 -3.05 16.24
N GLY A 159 -19.43 -4.18 15.80
CA GLY A 159 -19.09 -5.50 16.34
C GLY A 159 -17.64 -5.91 16.11
N ASN A 160 -17.02 -5.51 14.99
CA ASN A 160 -15.61 -5.78 14.73
C ASN A 160 -14.73 -4.80 15.50
N ILE A 161 -15.12 -3.52 15.57
CA ILE A 161 -14.40 -2.49 16.32
C ILE A 161 -14.27 -2.88 17.80
N LEU A 162 -15.38 -3.23 18.44
CA LEU A 162 -15.43 -3.61 19.85
C LEU A 162 -14.66 -4.91 20.13
N ARG A 163 -14.67 -5.86 19.19
CA ARG A 163 -14.00 -7.16 19.34
C ARG A 163 -12.49 -7.06 19.14
N GLU A 164 -12.06 -6.33 18.11
CA GLU A 164 -10.63 -6.17 17.80
C GLU A 164 -9.96 -5.17 18.73
N ASN A 165 -10.72 -4.18 19.23
CA ASN A 165 -10.32 -3.24 20.27
C ASN A 165 -8.90 -2.65 20.09
N HIS A 166 -8.55 -2.24 18.87
CA HIS A 166 -7.18 -1.79 18.52
C HIS A 166 -6.67 -0.64 19.40
N TYR A 167 -7.57 0.17 19.98
CA TYR A 167 -7.24 1.30 20.84
C TYR A 167 -7.30 0.97 22.35
N GLY A 168 -7.82 -0.21 22.72
CA GLY A 168 -8.00 -0.59 24.12
C GLY A 168 -9.08 0.21 24.85
N TRP A 169 -10.04 0.78 24.14
CA TRP A 169 -11.10 1.64 24.70
C TRP A 169 -12.32 0.87 25.21
N PHE A 170 -12.49 -0.39 24.82
CA PHE A 170 -13.71 -1.15 25.09
C PHE A 170 -13.46 -2.33 26.01
N GLU A 171 -14.44 -2.66 26.85
CA GLU A 171 -14.47 -3.86 27.69
C GLU A 171 -15.77 -4.63 27.47
N ARG A 172 -15.66 -5.96 27.40
CA ARG A 172 -16.82 -6.85 27.26
C ARG A 172 -17.27 -7.33 28.63
N VAL A 173 -18.40 -6.79 29.10
CA VAL A 173 -18.98 -7.14 30.41
C VAL A 173 -19.64 -8.52 30.38
N ARG A 174 -20.35 -8.82 29.29
CA ARG A 174 -20.97 -10.14 29.04
C ARG A 174 -21.17 -10.37 27.56
N VAL A 175 -21.80 -11.49 27.18
CA VAL A 175 -22.04 -11.79 25.76
C VAL A 175 -22.82 -10.66 25.10
N GLY A 176 -22.20 -10.07 24.07
CA GLY A 176 -22.79 -8.99 23.28
C GLY A 176 -22.99 -7.66 24.00
N HIS A 177 -22.46 -7.46 25.20
CA HIS A 177 -22.57 -6.21 25.96
C HIS A 177 -21.20 -5.62 26.25
N TYR A 178 -21.05 -4.33 26.01
CA TYR A 178 -19.78 -3.61 26.10
C TYR A 178 -19.93 -2.32 26.90
N THR A 179 -18.83 -1.90 27.51
CA THR A 179 -18.67 -0.60 28.16
C THR A 179 -17.29 -0.02 27.80
N LEU A 180 -17.01 1.21 28.24
CA LEU A 180 -15.69 1.78 28.11
C LEU A 180 -14.73 1.19 29.15
N SER A 181 -13.48 0.96 28.72
CA SER A 181 -12.39 0.74 29.65
C SER A 181 -12.05 2.04 30.38
N PRO A 182 -11.36 1.97 31.54
CA PRO A 182 -10.83 3.17 32.21
C PRO A 182 -9.94 4.02 31.29
N ARG A 183 -9.28 3.40 30.31
CA ARG A 183 -8.48 4.11 29.29
C ARG A 183 -9.38 4.83 28.29
N GLY A 184 -10.42 4.17 27.80
CA GLY A 184 -11.41 4.77 26.90
C GLY A 184 -12.01 6.03 27.51
N MET A 185 -12.47 5.95 28.77
CA MET A 185 -13.07 7.10 29.48
C MET A 185 -12.16 8.34 29.53
N ARG A 186 -10.85 8.15 29.68
CA ARG A 186 -9.89 9.28 29.71
C ARG A 186 -9.59 9.84 28.33
N GLU A 187 -9.46 8.96 27.32
CA GLU A 187 -8.97 9.37 26.01
C GLU A 187 -10.09 9.94 25.11
N ILE A 188 -11.35 9.53 25.27
CA ILE A 188 -12.46 9.92 24.37
C ILE A 188 -12.87 11.39 24.53
N THR A 189 -12.71 11.96 25.73
CA THR A 189 -13.05 13.37 26.01
C THR A 189 -12.30 14.34 25.09
N ASP A 190 -11.07 13.99 24.70
CA ASP A 190 -10.24 14.80 23.79
C ASP A 190 -10.67 14.67 22.31
N TRP A 191 -11.43 13.63 21.96
CA TRP A 191 -11.76 13.30 20.57
C TRP A 191 -13.21 13.56 20.20
N SER A 192 -14.13 13.61 21.16
CA SER A 192 -15.54 13.90 20.92
C SER A 192 -15.73 15.28 20.28
N GLY A 193 -15.07 16.32 20.81
CA GLY A 193 -15.14 17.69 20.26
C GLY A 193 -14.62 17.78 18.83
N THR A 194 -13.48 17.14 18.54
CA THR A 194 -12.92 17.11 17.18
C THR A 194 -13.82 16.37 16.18
N LEU A 195 -14.56 15.35 16.62
CA LEU A 195 -15.49 14.62 15.74
C LEU A 195 -16.70 15.49 15.37
N THR A 196 -17.28 16.19 16.35
CA THR A 196 -18.42 17.09 16.14
C THR A 196 -18.08 18.19 15.13
N GLU A 197 -16.93 18.86 15.30
CA GLU A 197 -16.47 19.90 14.37
C GLU A 197 -16.28 19.36 12.92
N LEU A 198 -15.86 18.11 12.77
CA LEU A 198 -15.67 17.48 11.46
C LEU A 198 -17.00 17.09 10.80
N GLU A 199 -17.99 16.65 11.58
CA GLU A 199 -19.31 16.28 11.09
C GLU A 199 -20.14 17.52 10.69
N GLU A 200 -20.02 18.61 11.44
CA GLU A 200 -20.60 19.91 11.10
C GLU A 200 -20.04 20.45 9.77
N ARG A 201 -18.70 20.44 9.63
CA ARG A 201 -18.03 20.84 8.37
C ARG A 201 -18.43 19.98 7.17
N ALA A 202 -18.64 18.68 7.37
CA ALA A 202 -19.06 17.79 6.30
C ALA A 202 -20.51 18.06 5.86
N SER A 203 -21.37 18.39 6.82
CA SER A 203 -22.78 18.73 6.58
C SER A 203 -22.91 20.04 5.81
N ASP A 204 -22.17 21.09 6.19
CA ASP A 204 -22.15 22.38 5.50
C ASP A 204 -21.60 22.29 4.06
N ALA A 205 -20.56 21.48 3.87
CA ALA A 205 -20.00 21.22 2.55
C ALA A 205 -20.95 20.39 1.65
N SER A 206 -21.88 19.63 2.22
CA SER A 206 -22.92 18.92 1.47
C SER A 206 -24.08 19.85 1.11
N ALA A 207 -24.49 20.74 2.02
CA ALA A 207 -25.56 21.70 1.80
C ALA A 207 -25.22 22.69 0.66
N THR A 208 -23.98 23.18 0.61
CA THR A 208 -23.49 24.13 -0.41
C THR A 208 -23.42 23.54 -1.84
N ARG A 209 -23.45 22.20 -1.99
CA ARG A 209 -23.42 21.52 -3.29
C ARG A 209 -24.80 21.25 -3.91
N THR A 210 -25.86 21.58 -3.18
CA THR A 210 -27.27 21.36 -3.58
C THR A 210 -28.04 22.66 -3.85
N ALA A 211 -27.39 23.82 -3.74
CA ALA A 211 -27.89 25.13 -4.15
C ALA A 211 -27.22 25.57 -5.46
#